data_AF-A0ABD8B688-F1
#
_entry.id   AF-A0ABD8B688-F1
#
_cell.length_a   1.000
_cell.length_b   1.000
_cell.length_c   1.000
_cell.angle_alpha   90.00
_cell.angle_beta   90.00
_cell.angle_gamma   90.00
#
_symmetry.space_group_name_H-M   'P 1'
#
loop_
_entity.id
_entity.type
_entity.pdbx_description
1 polymer ?
#
loop_
_entity_poly.entity_id
_entity_poly.type
_entity_poly.pdbx_seq_one_letter_code
_entity_poly.pdbx_strand_id
1 'polypeptide(L)'
;MNRTATTAAGALLATLTLAGCSSSDPTPAPTTPPRPAQMLADLDGGKRDTASYQAMLDKWAPKCTQTPEKLAAIANAVVEELRKNGISDETEYSALVHLNQSMPGGASKMDCTDIAAAYVTLREG
;
A
#
# COMPACT_ATOMS: atom_id res chain seq x y z
N MET A 1 -41.17 48.77 -37.95
CA MET A 1 -40.22 48.68 -39.08
C MET A 1 -39.65 47.27 -39.11
N ASN A 2 -39.96 46.57 -40.20
CA ASN A 2 -39.60 45.18 -40.49
C ASN A 2 -38.09 44.95 -40.52
N ARG A 3 -37.63 43.75 -40.15
CA ARG A 3 -36.60 43.04 -40.93
C ARG A 3 -36.82 41.52 -40.95
N THR A 4 -36.58 41.03 -42.15
CA THR A 4 -36.95 39.76 -42.79
C THR A 4 -35.96 38.63 -42.47
N ALA A 5 -36.43 37.41 -42.73
CA ALA A 5 -35.83 36.07 -42.70
C ALA A 5 -34.34 35.91 -43.11
N THR A 6 -33.72 34.79 -42.69
CA THR A 6 -32.87 33.93 -43.55
C THR A 6 -32.69 32.53 -42.92
N THR A 7 -32.95 31.52 -43.74
CA THR A 7 -32.79 30.06 -43.59
C THR A 7 -31.32 29.62 -43.55
N ALA A 8 -30.96 28.58 -42.80
CA ALA A 8 -29.96 27.58 -43.24
C ALA A 8 -29.89 26.37 -42.31
N ALA A 9 -29.72 25.21 -42.94
CA ALA A 9 -29.72 23.86 -42.41
C ALA A 9 -28.47 23.49 -41.58
N GLY A 10 -28.60 22.45 -40.75
CA GLY A 10 -27.47 21.78 -40.10
C GLY A 10 -27.94 20.62 -39.23
N ALA A 11 -28.06 19.43 -39.83
CA ALA A 11 -28.45 18.20 -39.17
C ALA A 11 -27.38 17.71 -38.18
N LEU A 12 -27.78 17.37 -36.95
CA LEU A 12 -27.04 16.48 -36.06
C LEU A 12 -28.04 15.55 -35.37
N LEU A 13 -28.29 14.40 -36.00
CA LEU A 13 -29.00 13.29 -35.41
C LEU A 13 -28.04 12.54 -34.47
N ALA A 14 -28.12 12.82 -33.17
CA ALA A 14 -27.58 11.95 -32.14
C ALA A 14 -28.74 11.15 -31.54
N THR A 15 -28.77 9.86 -31.87
CA THR A 15 -29.76 8.87 -31.42
C THR A 15 -29.77 8.75 -29.89
N LEU A 16 -30.88 9.16 -29.27
CA LEU A 16 -31.24 8.74 -27.91
C LEU A 16 -31.89 7.37 -27.97
N THR A 17 -31.25 6.37 -27.38
CA THR A 17 -31.94 5.15 -26.92
C THR A 17 -31.92 5.14 -25.40
N LEU A 18 -33.05 5.54 -24.81
CA LEU A 18 -33.39 5.25 -23.42
C LEU A 18 -33.90 3.81 -23.34
N ALA A 19 -33.25 2.98 -22.54
CA ALA A 19 -33.87 1.79 -21.97
C ALA A 19 -33.23 1.48 -20.60
N GLY A 20 -34.08 1.44 -19.58
CA GLY A 20 -33.86 0.59 -18.40
C GLY A 20 -33.32 1.27 -17.16
N CYS A 21 -34.22 1.81 -16.33
CA CYS A 21 -33.99 1.85 -14.89
C CYS A 21 -33.94 0.41 -14.35
N SER A 22 -32.86 0.04 -13.68
CA SER A 22 -32.87 -1.00 -12.66
C SER A 22 -31.82 -0.64 -11.61
N SER A 23 -32.30 -0.09 -10.49
CA SER A 23 -31.55 -0.08 -9.24
C SER A 23 -31.24 -1.52 -8.86
N SER A 24 -29.96 -1.87 -8.78
CA SER A 24 -29.44 -2.93 -7.91
C SER A 24 -27.93 -2.72 -7.76
N ASP A 25 -27.61 -2.27 -6.55
CA ASP A 25 -26.34 -2.29 -5.82
C ASP A 25 -25.06 -1.67 -6.40
N PRO A 26 -24.36 -0.82 -5.62
CA PRO A 26 -22.96 -0.56 -5.86
C PRO A 26 -22.22 -1.87 -5.59
N THR A 27 -21.89 -2.61 -6.65
CA THR A 27 -20.87 -3.65 -6.53
C THR A 27 -19.61 -2.95 -6.03
N PRO A 28 -19.11 -3.26 -4.82
CA PRO A 28 -17.85 -2.70 -4.38
C PRO A 28 -16.82 -3.10 -5.43
N ALA A 29 -16.04 -2.13 -5.92
CA ALA A 29 -14.84 -2.43 -6.67
C ALA A 29 -14.07 -3.53 -5.92
N PRO A 30 -13.42 -4.49 -6.61
CA PRO A 30 -12.62 -5.50 -5.93
C PRO A 30 -11.62 -4.77 -5.03
N THR A 31 -11.83 -4.90 -3.71
CA THR A 31 -10.93 -4.42 -2.67
C THR A 31 -9.68 -5.27 -2.76
N THR A 32 -8.82 -4.94 -3.74
CA THR A 32 -7.45 -5.40 -3.73
C THR A 32 -6.88 -4.83 -2.44
N PRO A 33 -6.45 -5.67 -1.47
CA PRO A 33 -5.80 -5.15 -0.29
C PRO A 33 -4.65 -4.23 -0.72
N PRO A 34 -4.39 -3.14 0.02
CA PRO A 34 -3.35 -2.20 -0.36
C PRO A 34 -2.07 -2.98 -0.63
N ARG A 35 -1.40 -2.67 -1.74
CA ARG A 35 -0.08 -3.23 -2.07
C ARG A 35 0.75 -3.19 -0.77
N PRO A 36 1.57 -4.20 -0.41
CA PRO A 36 2.21 -4.28 0.90
C PRO A 36 2.88 -2.98 1.38
N ALA A 37 3.45 -2.20 0.45
CA ALA A 37 3.98 -0.86 0.71
C ALA A 37 2.92 0.18 1.11
N GLN A 38 1.75 0.17 0.46
CA GLN A 38 0.63 1.06 0.77
C GLN A 38 0.06 0.76 2.16
N MET A 39 -0.04 -0.53 2.52
CA MET A 39 -0.49 -0.93 3.86
C MET A 39 0.39 -0.28 4.94
N LEU A 40 1.71 -0.34 4.78
CA LEU A 40 2.65 0.25 5.74
C LEU A 40 2.59 1.78 5.76
N ALA A 41 2.43 2.41 4.59
CA ALA A 41 2.26 3.86 4.50
C ALA A 41 0.98 4.33 5.22
N ASP A 42 -0.10 3.57 5.11
CA ASP A 42 -1.37 3.86 5.80
C ASP A 42 -1.23 3.70 7.32
N LEU A 43 -0.51 2.66 7.78
CA LEU A 43 -0.24 2.40 9.20
C LEU A 43 0.66 3.46 9.85
N ASP A 44 1.66 3.97 9.13
CA ASP A 44 2.52 5.08 9.58
C ASP A 44 1.80 6.44 9.51
N GLY A 45 0.49 6.46 9.24
CA GLY A 45 -0.33 7.66 9.17
C GLY A 45 0.03 8.58 7.99
N GLY A 46 0.56 8.02 6.90
CA GLY A 46 0.91 8.77 5.69
C GLY A 46 2.12 9.70 5.85
N LYS A 47 2.95 9.53 6.89
CA LYS A 47 4.15 10.36 7.12
C LYS A 47 5.22 10.20 6.04
N ARG A 48 5.15 9.12 5.26
CA ARG A 48 6.08 8.79 4.19
C ARG A 48 5.33 8.19 3.02
N ASP A 49 5.84 8.47 1.82
CA ASP A 49 5.22 8.02 0.57
C ASP A 49 5.33 6.50 0.38
N THR A 50 4.34 5.93 -0.30
CA THR A 50 4.28 4.49 -0.62
C THR A 50 5.50 3.99 -1.40
N ALA A 51 6.15 4.83 -2.22
CA ALA A 51 7.32 4.40 -3.00
C ALA A 51 8.55 4.17 -2.13
N SER A 52 8.72 4.95 -1.06
CA SER A 52 9.76 4.70 -0.04
C SER A 52 9.60 3.33 0.63
N TYR A 53 8.37 2.94 0.97
CA TYR A 53 8.07 1.62 1.53
C TYR A 53 8.35 0.49 0.53
N GLN A 54 7.90 0.67 -0.72
CA GLN A 54 8.16 -0.29 -1.79
C GLN A 54 9.66 -0.51 -1.99
N ALA A 55 10.44 0.58 -2.07
CA ALA A 55 11.88 0.50 -2.26
C ALA A 55 12.60 -0.24 -1.12
N MET A 56 12.08 -0.17 0.10
CA MET A 56 12.65 -0.91 1.23
C MET A 56 12.25 -2.38 1.23
N LEU A 57 10.99 -2.68 0.92
CA LEU A 57 10.52 -4.06 0.72
C LEU A 57 11.29 -4.75 -0.41
N ASP A 58 11.57 -4.05 -1.51
CA ASP A 58 12.34 -4.59 -2.65
C ASP A 58 13.81 -4.90 -2.26
N LYS A 59 14.39 -4.15 -1.30
CA LYS A 59 15.73 -4.43 -0.77
C LYS A 59 15.74 -5.64 0.16
N TRP A 60 14.66 -5.83 0.90
CA TRP A 60 14.55 -6.88 1.91
C TRP A 60 14.12 -8.22 1.32
N ALA A 61 13.15 -8.21 0.39
CA ALA A 61 12.58 -9.37 -0.28
C ALA A 61 13.60 -10.39 -0.85
N PRO A 62 14.68 -9.99 -1.55
CA PRO A 62 15.64 -10.96 -2.08
C PRO A 62 16.40 -11.72 -0.99
N LYS A 63 16.45 -11.19 0.24
CA LYS A 63 17.16 -11.79 1.38
C LYS A 63 16.26 -12.72 2.21
N CYS A 64 14.95 -12.68 1.97
CA CYS A 64 13.96 -13.39 2.78
C CYS A 64 13.32 -14.55 2.03
N THR A 65 12.90 -15.58 2.76
CA THR A 65 12.06 -16.67 2.23
C THR A 65 10.60 -16.25 2.10
N GLN A 66 10.15 -15.24 2.84
CA GLN A 66 8.77 -14.74 2.85
C GLN A 66 8.40 -13.92 1.61
N THR A 67 7.08 -13.86 1.33
CA THR A 67 6.52 -12.99 0.29
C THR A 67 6.50 -11.52 0.74
N PRO A 68 6.41 -10.55 -0.19
CA PRO A 68 6.31 -9.12 0.15
C PRO A 68 5.18 -8.79 1.14
N GLU A 69 4.03 -9.45 1.02
CA GLU A 69 2.89 -9.30 1.95
C GLU A 69 3.27 -9.72 3.37
N LYS A 70 3.94 -10.87 3.50
CA LYS A 70 4.36 -11.38 4.79
C LYS A 70 5.50 -10.53 5.39
N LEU A 71 6.39 -9.99 4.56
CA LEU A 71 7.42 -9.05 5.01
C LEU A 71 6.81 -7.77 5.57
N ALA A 72 5.84 -7.18 4.87
CA ALA A 72 5.13 -6.02 5.40
C ALA A 72 4.40 -6.35 6.72
N ALA A 73 3.77 -7.53 6.80
CA ALA A 73 3.14 -7.98 8.05
C ALA A 73 4.16 -8.15 9.20
N ILE A 74 5.37 -8.65 8.92
CA ILE A 74 6.45 -8.76 9.92
C ILE A 74 6.87 -7.37 10.40
N ALA A 75 7.09 -6.41 9.49
CA ALA A 75 7.48 -5.05 9.87
C ALA A 75 6.42 -4.38 10.77
N ASN A 76 5.15 -4.50 10.42
CA ASN A 76 4.05 -4.03 11.27
C ASN A 76 4.03 -4.74 12.64
N ALA A 77 4.19 -6.07 12.67
CA ALA A 77 4.19 -6.83 13.92
C ALA A 77 5.33 -6.39 14.87
N VAL A 78 6.51 -6.06 14.34
CA VAL A 78 7.62 -5.51 15.12
C VAL A 78 7.23 -4.19 15.78
N VAL A 79 6.65 -3.26 15.02
CA VAL A 79 6.24 -1.95 15.56
C VAL A 79 5.15 -2.11 16.63
N GLU A 80 4.16 -2.95 16.38
CA GLU A 80 3.10 -3.25 17.36
C GLU A 80 3.66 -3.84 18.64
N GLU A 81 4.62 -4.77 18.55
CA GLU A 81 5.21 -5.41 19.73
C GLU A 81 6.05 -4.43 20.55
N LEU A 82 6.93 -3.67 19.90
CA LEU A 82 7.70 -2.62 20.57
C LEU A 82 6.79 -1.62 21.28
N ARG A 83 5.69 -1.21 20.63
CA ARG A 83 4.73 -0.27 21.21
C ARG A 83 4.03 -0.85 22.44
N LYS A 84 3.65 -2.13 22.42
CA LYS A 84 3.08 -2.82 23.60
C LYS A 84 4.06 -2.83 24.77
N ASN A 85 5.35 -2.91 24.48
CA ASN A 85 6.42 -2.88 25.48
C ASN A 85 6.92 -1.47 25.83
N GLY A 86 6.16 -0.43 25.43
CA GLY A 86 6.43 0.97 25.81
C GLY A 86 7.48 1.68 24.95
N ILE A 87 7.97 1.03 23.90
CA ILE A 87 8.96 1.57 22.96
C ILE A 87 8.20 2.15 21.75
N SER A 88 8.11 3.48 21.69
CA SER A 88 7.26 4.18 20.69
C SER A 88 8.04 5.04 19.70
N ASP A 89 9.37 4.90 19.65
CA ASP A 89 10.27 5.60 18.73
C ASP A 89 10.43 4.88 17.38
N GLU A 90 9.78 3.73 17.21
CA GLU A 90 9.78 2.94 15.97
C GLU A 90 8.54 3.23 15.11
N THR A 91 8.74 3.39 13.80
CA THR A 91 7.67 3.40 12.78
C THR A 91 7.81 2.22 11.84
N GLU A 92 6.80 1.97 11.01
CA GLU A 92 6.80 0.91 9.99
C GLU A 92 7.99 1.04 9.04
N TYR A 93 8.35 2.27 8.67
CA TYR A 93 9.49 2.52 7.80
C TYR A 93 10.82 2.28 8.53
N SER A 94 11.00 2.80 9.75
CA SER A 94 12.24 2.59 10.49
C SER A 94 12.43 1.10 10.81
N ALA A 95 11.34 0.36 11.08
CA ALA A 95 11.37 -1.07 11.33
C ALA A 95 11.91 -1.80 10.09
N LEU A 96 11.39 -1.50 8.90
CA LEU A 96 11.93 -2.08 7.66
C LEU A 96 13.42 -1.77 7.46
N VAL A 97 13.85 -0.54 7.75
CA VAL A 97 15.27 -0.14 7.64
C VAL A 97 16.14 -0.96 8.61
N HIS A 98 15.76 -1.01 9.88
CA HIS A 98 16.50 -1.70 10.92
C HIS A 98 16.53 -3.21 10.68
N LEU A 99 15.39 -3.82 10.36
CA LEU A 99 15.31 -5.25 10.03
C LEU A 99 16.23 -5.60 8.86
N ASN A 100 16.25 -4.79 7.80
CA ASN A 100 17.15 -5.00 6.68
C ASN A 100 18.63 -4.82 7.05
N GLN A 101 18.96 -3.94 8.00
CA GLN A 101 20.32 -3.73 8.51
C GLN A 101 20.78 -4.85 9.45
N SER A 102 19.87 -5.48 10.18
CA SER A 102 20.14 -6.63 11.06
C SER A 102 20.38 -7.94 10.28
N MET A 103 20.12 -7.96 8.98
CA MET A 103 20.32 -9.15 8.14
C MET A 103 21.82 -9.48 8.02
N PRO A 104 22.26 -10.71 8.33
CA PRO A 104 23.60 -11.15 8.00
C PRO A 104 23.85 -11.10 6.48
N GLY A 105 25.07 -10.74 6.08
CA GLY A 105 25.48 -10.81 4.68
C GLY A 105 25.58 -12.27 4.22
N GLY A 106 25.01 -12.62 3.07
CA GLY A 106 25.08 -13.97 2.52
C GLY A 106 24.26 -14.15 1.24
N ALA A 107 24.55 -15.22 0.50
CA ALA A 107 23.88 -15.55 -0.76
C ALA A 107 22.57 -16.34 -0.58
N SER A 108 22.31 -16.87 0.61
CA SER A 108 21.11 -17.67 0.88
C SER A 108 20.00 -16.81 1.50
N LYS A 109 18.76 -17.04 1.04
CA LYS A 109 17.57 -16.50 1.69
C LYS A 109 17.45 -17.07 3.10
N MET A 110 16.97 -16.26 4.03
CA MET A 110 16.72 -16.68 5.40
C MET A 110 15.28 -16.42 5.84
N ASP A 111 14.89 -17.03 6.95
CA ASP A 111 13.63 -16.70 7.59
C ASP A 111 13.74 -15.32 8.27
N CYS A 112 13.07 -14.32 7.69
CA CYS A 112 13.11 -12.96 8.21
C CYS A 112 12.24 -12.76 9.46
N THR A 113 11.50 -13.77 9.90
CA THR A 113 10.81 -13.80 11.19
C THR A 113 11.80 -13.89 12.34
N ASP A 114 12.88 -14.66 12.18
CA ASP A 114 13.92 -14.82 13.22
C ASP A 114 14.68 -13.49 13.44
N ILE A 115 14.95 -12.75 12.35
CA ILE A 115 15.56 -11.43 12.42
C ILE A 115 14.64 -10.42 13.13
N ALA A 116 13.33 -10.50 12.86
CA ALA A 116 12.36 -9.67 13.55
C ALA A 116 12.28 -9.96 15.05
N ALA A 117 12.25 -11.23 15.44
CA ALA A 117 12.24 -11.63 16.84
C ALA A 117 13.53 -11.20 17.58
N ALA A 118 14.69 -11.39 16.93
CA ALA A 118 15.98 -10.95 17.47
C ALA A 118 16.04 -9.41 17.64
N TYR A 119 15.52 -8.67 16.67
CA TYR A 119 15.47 -7.21 16.73
C TYR A 119 14.57 -6.70 17.86
N VAL A 120 13.38 -7.27 18.03
CA VAL A 120 12.47 -6.93 19.14
C VAL A 120 13.15 -7.21 20.49
N THR A 121 13.75 -8.40 20.65
CA THR A 121 14.48 -8.77 21.87
C THR A 121 15.62 -7.79 22.19
N LEU A 122 16.36 -7.33 21.17
CA LEU A 122 17.45 -6.36 21.34
C LEU A 122 16.94 -4.99 21.81
N ARG A 123 15.73 -4.58 21.40
CA ARG A 123 15.15 -3.29 21.76
C ARG A 123 14.51 -3.29 23.14
N GLU A 124 14.03 -4.44 23.58
CA GLU A 124 13.40 -4.63 24.89
C GLU A 124 14.41 -4.82 26.04
N GLY A 125 15.64 -5.25 25.72
CA GLY A 125 16.73 -5.45 26.69
C GLY A 125 17.45 -4.16 27.07
#